data_AF-A0A7Y0Z4C0-F1
#
_entry.id   AF-A0A7Y0Z4C0-F1
#
_cell.length_a   1.000
_cell.length_b   1.000
_cell.length_c   1.000
_cell.angle_alpha   90.00
_cell.angle_beta   90.00
_cell.angle_gamma   90.00
#
_symmetry.space_group_name_H-M   'P 1'
#
loop_
_entity.id
_entity.type
_entity.pdbx_description
1 polymer ?
#
loop_
_entity_poly.entity_id
_entity_poly.type
_entity_poly.pdbx_seq_one_letter_code
_entity_poly.pdbx_strand_id
1 'polypeptide(L)'
;MQQESQNVTALRTAVKILKKWQASEEQIEAVLKVSESIYKGENQDDESATDLDKNQLQRISMVLNIHAALRTVFENPKNLYAFPSMKNDNTFFNGKTPLEVMSQGGLADLQGTLNSIESLKNAAW
;
A
#
# COMPACT_ATOMS: atom_id res chain seq x y z
N MET A 1 -19.30 10.70 12.10
CA MET A 1 -19.91 9.35 12.11
C MET A 1 -19.71 8.54 10.82
N GLN A 2 -20.32 8.88 9.66
CA GLN A 2 -20.14 8.03 8.45
C GLN A 2 -18.71 8.06 7.87
N GLN A 3 -18.05 9.23 7.83
CA GLN A 3 -16.71 9.37 7.27
C GLN A 3 -15.62 8.64 8.09
N GLU A 4 -15.74 8.67 9.42
CA GLU A 4 -14.77 8.06 10.35
C GLU A 4 -14.79 6.53 10.22
N SER A 5 -15.97 5.92 10.14
CA SER A 5 -16.12 4.48 9.92
C SER A 5 -15.51 4.03 8.58
N GLN A 6 -15.60 4.86 7.54
CA GLN A 6 -14.99 4.60 6.24
C GLN A 6 -13.46 4.70 6.31
N ASN A 7 -12.91 5.70 7.00
CA ASN A 7 -11.47 5.89 7.18
C ASN A 7 -10.83 4.68 7.90
N VAL A 8 -11.43 4.22 9.00
CA VAL A 8 -10.98 3.02 9.73
C VAL A 8 -11.02 1.77 8.84
N THR A 9 -12.08 1.62 8.05
CA THR A 9 -12.23 0.49 7.12
C THR A 9 -11.17 0.52 6.01
N ALA A 10 -10.91 1.69 5.44
CA ALA A 10 -9.89 1.89 4.42
C ALA A 10 -8.49 1.59 4.97
N LEU A 11 -8.15 2.10 6.16
CA LEU A 11 -6.88 1.82 6.82
C LEU A 11 -6.69 0.31 7.06
N ARG A 12 -7.68 -0.35 7.67
CA ARG A 12 -7.63 -1.80 7.93
C ARG A 12 -7.47 -2.60 6.63
N THR A 13 -8.08 -2.14 5.55
CA THR A 13 -7.97 -2.77 4.23
C THR A 13 -6.57 -2.60 3.64
N ALA A 14 -6.01 -1.39 3.68
CA ALA A 14 -4.64 -1.13 3.22
C ALA A 14 -3.61 -1.95 4.00
N VAL A 15 -3.73 -2.03 5.34
CA VAL A 15 -2.86 -2.86 6.18
C VAL A 15 -2.97 -4.34 5.82
N LYS A 16 -4.18 -4.87 5.61
CA LYS A 16 -4.37 -6.26 5.16
C LYS A 16 -3.72 -6.54 3.81
N ILE A 17 -3.78 -5.58 2.88
CA ILE A 17 -3.13 -5.69 1.58
C ILE A 17 -1.60 -5.73 1.74
N LEU A 18 -1.02 -4.79 2.50
CA LEU A 18 0.42 -4.75 2.75
C LEU A 18 0.92 -6.05 3.41
N LYS A 19 0.17 -6.59 4.39
CA LYS A 19 0.50 -7.89 4.99
C LYS A 19 0.47 -9.04 3.98
N LYS A 20 -0.49 -9.04 3.04
CA LYS A 20 -0.51 -10.05 1.96
C LYS A 20 0.67 -9.90 1.00
N TRP A 21 1.17 -8.69 0.81
CA TRP A 21 2.42 -8.39 0.10
C TRP A 21 3.68 -8.71 0.92
N GLN A 22 3.54 -9.36 2.08
CA GLN A 22 4.64 -9.73 2.98
C GLN A 22 5.39 -8.54 3.59
N ALA A 23 4.71 -7.41 3.77
CA ALA A 23 5.28 -6.26 4.47
C ALA A 23 5.47 -6.55 5.97
N SER A 24 6.67 -6.22 6.46
CA SER A 24 6.95 -6.11 7.90
C SER A 24 6.17 -4.95 8.52
N GLU A 25 6.07 -4.95 9.85
CA GLU A 25 5.41 -3.88 10.60
C GLU A 25 6.08 -2.53 10.34
N GLU A 26 7.41 -2.50 10.37
CA GLU A 26 8.24 -1.32 10.05
C GLU A 26 7.94 -0.77 8.64
N GLN A 27 7.77 -1.65 7.65
CA GLN A 27 7.40 -1.24 6.28
C GLN A 27 5.97 -0.69 6.22
N ILE A 28 5.03 -1.28 6.94
CA ILE A 28 3.64 -0.79 7.01
C ILE A 28 3.63 0.62 7.60
N GLU A 29 4.31 0.84 8.72
CA GLU A 29 4.42 2.16 9.35
C GLU A 29 5.08 3.18 8.43
N ALA A 30 6.17 2.79 7.74
CA ALA A 30 6.88 3.67 6.83
C ALA A 30 6.02 4.07 5.61
N VAL A 31 5.27 3.12 5.04
CA VAL A 31 4.41 3.32 3.87
C VAL A 31 3.22 4.21 4.22
N LEU A 32 2.50 3.88 5.29
CA LEU A 32 1.24 4.52 5.65
C LEU A 32 1.41 5.74 6.55
N LYS A 33 2.57 5.90 7.19
CA LYS A 33 2.84 6.93 8.22
C LYS A 33 1.85 6.87 9.38
N VAL A 34 1.49 5.65 9.78
CA VAL A 34 0.64 5.35 10.94
C VAL A 34 1.42 4.42 11.85
N SER A 35 1.32 4.65 13.17
CA SER A 35 1.90 3.74 14.15
C SER A 35 1.10 2.45 14.26
N GLU A 36 1.77 1.40 14.70
CA GLU A 36 1.18 0.08 14.88
C GLU A 36 -0.07 0.05 15.78
N SER A 37 -0.06 0.82 16.86
CA SER A 37 -1.19 0.94 17.78
C SER A 37 -2.50 1.31 17.07
N ILE A 38 -2.44 2.18 16.05
CA ILE A 38 -3.60 2.70 15.31
C ILE A 38 -4.28 1.58 14.50
N TYR A 39 -3.52 0.64 13.91
CA TYR A 39 -4.10 -0.41 13.07
C TYR A 39 -4.24 -1.78 13.75
N LYS A 40 -3.49 -2.05 14.83
CA LYS A 40 -3.68 -3.26 15.64
C LYS A 40 -4.89 -3.15 16.56
N GLY A 41 -5.35 -1.94 16.88
CA GLY A 41 -6.59 -1.72 17.63
C GLY A 41 -6.55 -2.35 19.02
N GLU A 42 -5.42 -2.20 19.72
CA GLU A 42 -5.28 -2.68 21.11
C GLU A 42 -6.26 -1.97 22.06
N ASN A 43 -6.85 -0.85 21.65
CA ASN A 43 -8.04 -0.27 22.25
C ASN A 43 -9.24 -0.42 21.30
N GLN A 44 -10.30 -1.08 21.74
CA GLN A 44 -11.53 -1.26 20.95
C GLN A 44 -12.30 0.04 20.69
N ASP A 45 -11.92 1.13 21.36
CA ASP A 45 -12.48 2.49 21.26
C ASP A 45 -11.50 3.52 20.67
N ASP A 46 -10.49 3.10 19.91
CA ASP A 46 -9.42 4.00 19.46
C ASP A 46 -9.90 5.03 18.40
N GLU A 47 -10.35 6.20 18.89
CA GLU A 47 -10.60 7.41 18.11
C GLU A 47 -9.38 7.82 17.26
N SER A 48 -8.17 7.33 17.57
CA SER A 48 -6.96 7.64 16.79
C SER A 48 -7.02 7.14 15.33
N ALA A 49 -7.73 6.04 15.04
CA ALA A 49 -7.95 5.59 13.66
C ALA A 49 -9.00 6.46 12.92
N THR A 50 -9.70 7.33 13.66
CA THR A 50 -10.64 8.31 13.10
C THR A 50 -9.99 9.66 12.78
N ASP A 51 -8.83 9.97 13.39
CA ASP A 51 -8.08 11.22 13.20
C ASP A 51 -6.91 11.09 12.21
N LEU A 52 -7.14 10.39 11.10
CA LEU A 52 -6.15 10.29 10.03
C LEU A 52 -6.01 11.60 9.28
N ASP A 53 -4.77 12.08 9.15
CA ASP A 53 -4.49 13.30 8.39
C ASP A 53 -4.59 13.08 6.87
N LYS A 54 -4.59 14.19 6.12
CA LYS A 54 -4.68 14.14 4.64
C LYS A 54 -3.55 13.36 4.00
N ASN A 55 -2.34 13.39 4.56
CA ASN A 55 -1.18 12.66 4.05
C ASN A 55 -1.37 11.14 4.22
N GLN A 56 -1.83 10.70 5.39
CA GLN A 56 -2.12 9.30 5.68
C GLN A 56 -3.27 8.78 4.81
N LEU A 57 -4.35 9.55 4.66
CA LEU A 57 -5.47 9.19 3.77
C LEU A 57 -5.03 9.06 2.32
N GLN A 58 -4.16 9.95 1.84
CA GLN A 58 -3.58 9.85 0.50
C GLN A 58 -2.75 8.57 0.34
N ARG A 59 -1.90 8.23 1.33
CA ARG A 59 -1.10 6.99 1.31
C ARG A 59 -1.97 5.74 1.27
N ILE A 60 -3.02 5.71 2.09
CA ILE A 60 -4.02 4.63 2.09
C ILE A 60 -4.64 4.50 0.69
N SER A 61 -5.08 5.61 0.09
CA SER A 61 -5.64 5.61 -1.26
C SER A 61 -4.65 5.06 -2.30
N MET A 62 -3.37 5.41 -2.21
CA MET A 62 -2.34 4.92 -3.11
C MET A 62 -2.12 3.41 -2.98
N VAL A 63 -2.08 2.86 -1.76
CA VAL A 63 -1.98 1.40 -1.56
C VAL A 63 -3.18 0.68 -2.17
N LEU A 64 -4.39 1.22 -1.99
CA LEU A 64 -5.60 0.65 -2.59
C LEU A 64 -5.55 0.71 -4.13
N ASN A 65 -5.08 1.83 -4.70
CA ASN A 65 -4.94 2.00 -6.15
C ASN A 65 -3.86 1.08 -6.73
N ILE A 66 -2.72 0.90 -6.06
CA ILE A 66 -1.67 -0.05 -6.46
C ILE A 66 -2.25 -1.47 -6.48
N HIS A 67 -3.00 -1.86 -5.45
CA HIS A 67 -3.67 -3.16 -5.43
C HIS A 67 -4.67 -3.31 -6.59
N ALA A 68 -5.48 -2.29 -6.85
CA ALA A 68 -6.41 -2.29 -7.97
C ALA A 68 -5.69 -2.41 -9.32
N ALA A 69 -4.60 -1.66 -9.53
CA ALA A 69 -3.80 -1.72 -10.75
C ALA A 69 -3.21 -3.13 -10.96
N LEU A 70 -2.65 -3.75 -9.92
CA LEU A 70 -2.13 -5.12 -9.99
C LEU A 70 -3.22 -6.14 -10.38
N ARG A 71 -4.47 -5.96 -9.95
CA ARG A 71 -5.60 -6.81 -10.37
C ARG A 71 -5.94 -6.68 -11.86
N THR A 72 -5.57 -5.57 -12.49
CA THR A 72 -5.75 -5.38 -13.93
C THR A 72 -4.59 -5.94 -14.75
N VAL A 73 -3.41 -6.09 -14.13
CA VAL A 73 -2.20 -6.61 -14.77
C VAL A 73 -2.12 -8.14 -14.66
N PHE A 74 -2.53 -8.71 -13.52
CA PHE A 74 -2.37 -10.13 -13.24
C PHE A 74 -3.72 -10.85 -13.09
N GLU A 75 -3.94 -11.85 -13.94
CA GLU A 75 -5.09 -12.77 -13.79
C GLU A 75 -4.87 -13.76 -12.63
N ASN A 76 -3.61 -14.17 -12.38
CA ASN A 76 -3.26 -15.09 -11.31
C ASN A 76 -3.08 -14.33 -9.97
N PRO A 77 -3.92 -14.59 -8.94
CA PRO A 77 -3.80 -13.95 -7.64
C PRO A 77 -2.44 -14.16 -6.97
N LYS A 78 -1.77 -15.29 -7.24
CA LYS A 78 -0.42 -15.56 -6.71
C LYS A 78 0.58 -14.51 -7.20
N ASN A 79 0.52 -14.14 -8.47
CA ASN A 79 1.43 -13.15 -9.04
C ASN A 79 1.11 -11.75 -8.50
N LEU A 80 -0.16 -11.42 -8.35
CA LEU A 80 -0.59 -10.15 -7.74
C LEU A 80 0.00 -9.93 -6.35
N TYR A 81 -0.03 -10.95 -5.49
CA TYR A 81 0.45 -10.81 -4.11
C TYR A 81 1.97 -11.01 -3.98
N ALA A 82 2.59 -11.78 -4.88
CA ALA A 82 4.03 -11.96 -4.90
C ALA A 82 4.78 -10.76 -5.52
N PHE A 83 4.20 -10.08 -6.51
CA PHE A 83 4.89 -9.02 -7.25
C PHE A 83 5.51 -7.93 -6.35
N PRO A 84 4.83 -7.40 -5.33
CA PRO A 84 5.41 -6.32 -4.51
C PRO A 84 6.60 -6.75 -3.65
N SER A 85 6.77 -8.05 -3.38
CA SER A 85 7.89 -8.59 -2.61
C SER A 85 8.98 -9.23 -3.48
N MET A 86 8.80 -9.26 -4.80
CA MET A 86 9.80 -9.77 -5.74
C MET A 86 10.72 -8.65 -6.21
N LYS A 87 12.02 -8.97 -6.39
CA LYS A 87 12.96 -8.04 -7.01
C LYS A 87 12.46 -7.65 -8.39
N ASN A 88 12.58 -6.38 -8.70
CA ASN A 88 12.14 -5.84 -9.97
C ASN A 88 13.28 -5.03 -10.61
N ASP A 89 13.74 -5.50 -11.77
CA ASP A 89 14.86 -4.90 -12.50
C ASP A 89 14.39 -3.79 -13.47
N ASN A 90 13.09 -3.46 -13.50
CA ASN A 90 12.63 -2.30 -14.25
C ASN A 90 13.32 -1.04 -13.72
N THR A 91 13.60 -0.10 -14.63
CA THR A 91 14.39 1.11 -14.37
C THR A 91 13.94 1.87 -13.12
N PHE A 92 12.65 1.92 -12.82
CA PHE A 92 12.12 2.59 -11.63
C PHE A 92 12.51 1.90 -10.31
N PHE A 93 12.47 0.57 -10.27
CA PHE A 93 12.77 -0.20 -9.06
C PHE A 93 14.26 -0.50 -8.90
N ASN A 94 15.02 -0.51 -10.00
CA ASN A 94 16.48 -0.62 -10.00
C ASN A 94 17.00 -1.81 -9.15
N GLY A 95 16.36 -2.97 -9.31
CA GLY A 95 16.71 -4.22 -8.62
C GLY A 95 16.16 -4.34 -7.19
N LYS A 96 15.48 -3.31 -6.68
CA LYS A 96 14.70 -3.37 -5.44
C LYS A 96 13.33 -3.99 -5.70
N THR A 97 12.70 -4.45 -4.63
CA THR A 97 11.27 -4.81 -4.66
C THR A 97 10.41 -3.53 -4.66
N PRO A 98 9.20 -3.56 -5.23
CA PRO A 98 8.27 -2.44 -5.10
C PRO A 98 8.01 -2.06 -3.64
N LEU A 99 7.95 -3.03 -2.73
CA LEU A 99 7.75 -2.78 -1.31
C LEU A 99 8.93 -2.05 -0.66
N GLU A 100 10.17 -2.40 -1.01
CA GLU A 100 11.37 -1.66 -0.55
C GLU A 100 11.38 -0.21 -1.04
N VAL A 101 10.88 0.05 -2.26
CA VAL A 101 10.75 1.42 -2.77
C VAL A 101 9.68 2.18 -1.99
N MET A 102 8.46 1.64 -1.88
CA MET A 102 7.37 2.29 -1.13
C MET A 102 7.73 2.56 0.34
N SER A 103 8.50 1.67 0.96
CA SER A 103 8.89 1.76 2.38
C SER A 103 9.98 2.79 2.67
N GLN A 104 10.56 3.44 1.65
CA GLN A 104 11.38 4.65 1.86
C GLN A 104 10.55 5.81 2.42
N GLY A 105 9.21 5.73 2.30
CA GLY A 105 8.27 6.58 2.99
C GLY A 105 7.94 7.88 2.23
N GLY A 106 8.47 8.10 1.03
CA GLY A 106 8.08 9.21 0.17
C GLY A 106 6.74 8.97 -0.52
N LEU A 107 5.91 10.01 -0.63
CA LEU A 107 4.71 9.94 -1.49
C LEU A 107 5.08 9.73 -2.97
N ALA A 108 6.22 10.28 -3.41
CA ALA A 108 6.72 10.09 -4.77
C ALA A 108 7.04 8.62 -5.07
N ASP A 109 7.51 7.86 -4.07
CA ASP A 109 7.84 6.44 -4.21
C ASP A 109 6.57 5.60 -4.45
N LEU A 110 5.49 5.91 -3.71
CA LEU A 110 4.18 5.30 -3.91
C LEU A 110 3.62 5.66 -5.29
N GLN A 111 3.75 6.92 -5.73
CA GLN A 111 3.20 7.37 -7.01
C GLN A 111 3.98 6.74 -8.18
N GLY A 112 5.30 6.72 -8.09
CA GLY A 112 6.16 6.08 -9.08
C GLY A 112 5.90 4.57 -9.17
N THR A 113 5.64 3.91 -8.03
CA THR A 113 5.25 2.50 -8.01
C THR A 113 3.94 2.27 -8.74
N LEU A 114 2.91 3.08 -8.48
CA LEU A 114 1.63 3.01 -9.19
C LEU A 114 1.82 3.20 -10.70
N ASN A 115 2.51 4.28 -11.10
CA ASN A 115 2.77 4.59 -12.51
C ASN A 115 3.54 3.45 -13.20
N SER A 116 4.52 2.86 -12.51
CA SER A 116 5.29 1.74 -13.05
C SER A 116 4.46 0.46 -13.20
N ILE A 117 3.40 0.26 -12.42
CA ILE A 117 2.50 -0.88 -12.57
C ILE A 117 1.51 -0.62 -13.70
N GLU A 118 0.98 0.59 -13.80
CA GLU A 118 0.09 0.98 -14.91
C GLU A 118 0.79 0.90 -16.26
N SER A 119 2.09 1.20 -16.33
CA SER A 119 2.87 1.05 -17.57
C SER A 119 3.05 -0.41 -18.00
N LEU A 120 3.12 -1.36 -17.06
CA LEU A 120 3.16 -2.80 -17.39
C LEU A 120 1.91 -3.23 -18.17
N LYS A 121 0.75 -2.68 -17.80
CA LYS A 121 -0.48 -2.92 -18.54
C LYS A 121 -0.35 -2.41 -19.97
N ASN A 122 0.12 -1.18 -20.16
CA ASN A 122 0.20 -0.56 -21.49
C ASN A 122 1.27 -1.21 -22.39
N ALA A 123 2.28 -1.85 -21.81
CA ALA A 123 3.31 -2.58 -22.57
C ALA A 123 2.88 -4.01 -22.97
N ALA A 124 1.79 -4.54 -22.39
CA ALA A 124 1.32 -5.89 -22.63
C ALA A 124 0.35 -6.03 -23.84
N TRP A 125 0.15 -4.96 -24.62
CA TRP A 125 -0.75 -4.90 -25.79
C TRP A 125 -0.06 -4.27 -26.99
#